data_AF-A0A8H7KUT3-F1
#
_entry.id   AF-A0A8H7KUT3-F1
#
_cell.length_a   1.000
_cell.length_b   1.000
_cell.length_c   1.000
_cell.angle_alpha   90.00
_cell.angle_beta   90.00
_cell.angle_gamma   90.00
#
_symmetry.space_group_name_H-M   'P 1'
#
loop_
_entity.id
_entity.type
_entity.pdbx_description
1 polymer ?
#
loop_
_entity_poly.entity_id
_entity_poly.type
_entity_poly.pdbx_seq_one_letter_code
_entity_poly.pdbx_strand_id
1 'polypeptide(L)'
;MDLDLKLELRAWQREQAMVVLGHMMVQKWGVILFMSDEILQRIVDCTHKHKIAMADQIVKETCWQCDYVDQCAGLVLAIINRYITPPSVPAPPPVEVSQVLAALAANEPDTIPIVRRQQQPNKCSACKGIGHNRDNPACPMKLTLEHSRIQGNDENCQPTAGTSALSANVVQAPSTPRAHYVPSTSMWQAATPSTSAFWFVLDMGTPTALPTLAYTFNGALQFNPNVYLHPPAPPPYW
;
A
#
# COMPACT_ATOMS: atom_id res chain seq x y z
N MET A 1 -19.45 -13.07 3.93
CA MET A 1 -18.08 -12.74 4.39
C MET A 1 -17.31 -12.01 3.31
N ASP A 2 -17.12 -12.58 2.11
CA ASP A 2 -16.30 -11.98 1.04
C ASP A 2 -16.84 -10.62 0.60
N LEU A 3 -18.17 -10.53 0.45
CA LEU A 3 -18.86 -9.32 0.04
C LEU A 3 -18.75 -8.23 1.12
N ASP A 4 -18.90 -8.61 2.39
CA ASP A 4 -18.85 -7.69 3.53
C ASP A 4 -17.44 -7.10 3.70
N LEU A 5 -16.41 -7.95 3.65
CA LEU A 5 -15.00 -7.53 3.69
C LEU A 5 -14.68 -6.59 2.52
N LYS A 6 -15.13 -6.93 1.30
CA LYS A 6 -14.91 -6.11 0.11
C LYS A 6 -15.59 -4.73 0.22
N LEU A 7 -16.81 -4.68 0.75
CA LEU A 7 -17.54 -3.43 0.97
C LEU A 7 -16.85 -2.55 2.01
N GLU A 8 -16.40 -3.15 3.12
CA GLU A 8 -15.71 -2.41 4.17
C GLU A 8 -14.35 -1.88 3.70
N LEU A 9 -13.56 -2.70 2.98
CA LEU A 9 -12.30 -2.24 2.40
C LEU A 9 -12.52 -1.10 1.39
N ARG A 10 -13.61 -1.11 0.61
CA ARG A 10 -13.95 -0.01 -0.31
C ARG A 10 -14.35 1.28 0.43
N ALA A 11 -15.06 1.16 1.55
CA ALA A 11 -15.38 2.32 2.38
C ALA A 11 -14.11 2.94 2.96
N TRP A 12 -13.28 2.10 3.58
CA TRP A 12 -11.98 2.48 4.12
C TRP A 12 -11.05 3.09 3.05
N GLN A 13 -11.00 2.52 1.85
CA GLN A 13 -10.20 3.05 0.74
C GLN A 13 -10.60 4.47 0.38
N ARG A 14 -11.91 4.79 0.34
CA ARG A 14 -12.38 6.15 0.04
C ARG A 14 -11.96 7.13 1.12
N GLU A 15 -12.10 6.74 2.37
CA GLU A 15 -11.71 7.56 3.53
C GLU A 15 -10.19 7.82 3.53
N GLN A 16 -9.38 6.77 3.39
CA GLN A 16 -7.93 6.91 3.41
C GLN A 16 -7.37 7.61 2.18
N ALA A 17 -7.98 7.43 1.00
CA ALA A 17 -7.57 8.17 -0.18
C ALA A 17 -7.75 9.69 0.03
N MET A 18 -8.81 10.12 0.72
CA MET A 18 -9.00 11.55 1.03
C MET A 18 -7.96 12.08 2.02
N VAL A 19 -7.57 11.27 3.01
CA VAL A 19 -6.54 11.63 4.00
C VAL A 19 -5.15 11.71 3.37
N VAL A 20 -4.77 10.71 2.56
CA VAL A 20 -3.42 10.57 2.02
C VAL A 20 -3.20 11.43 0.77
N LEU A 21 -4.17 11.44 -0.17
CA LEU A 21 -4.02 12.19 -1.42
C LEU A 21 -4.62 13.60 -1.36
N GLY A 22 -5.49 13.86 -0.39
CA GLY A 22 -6.27 15.09 -0.31
C GLY A 22 -7.52 15.07 -1.21
N HIS A 23 -8.54 15.83 -0.78
CA HIS A 23 -9.84 15.89 -1.45
C HIS A 23 -9.75 16.25 -2.95
N MET A 24 -8.92 17.23 -3.30
CA MET A 24 -8.76 17.69 -4.69
C MET A 24 -8.23 16.59 -5.62
N MET A 25 -7.27 15.78 -5.16
CA MET A 25 -6.71 14.70 -5.97
C MET A 25 -7.72 13.57 -6.16
N VAL A 26 -8.44 13.20 -5.09
CA VAL A 26 -9.49 12.18 -5.16
C VAL A 26 -10.64 12.62 -6.07
N GLN A 27 -11.03 13.91 -6.04
CA GLN A 27 -12.09 14.42 -6.92
C GLN A 27 -11.68 14.40 -8.40
N LYS A 28 -10.41 14.71 -8.70
CA LYS A 28 -9.93 14.80 -10.08
C LYS A 28 -9.60 13.45 -10.70
N TRP A 29 -8.98 12.55 -9.93
CA TRP A 29 -8.41 11.30 -10.43
C TRP A 29 -9.10 10.04 -9.88
N GLY A 30 -9.95 10.20 -8.87
CA GLY A 30 -10.60 9.10 -8.17
C GLY A 30 -9.70 8.42 -7.14
N VAL A 31 -10.29 7.47 -6.42
CA VAL A 31 -9.62 6.67 -5.38
C VAL A 31 -8.70 5.60 -5.94
N ILE A 32 -8.79 5.34 -7.26
CA ILE A 32 -7.97 4.35 -7.97
C ILE A 32 -6.47 4.70 -7.93
N LEU A 33 -6.12 5.97 -7.74
CA LEU A 33 -4.74 6.43 -7.62
C LEU A 33 -4.07 5.96 -6.31
N PHE A 34 -4.87 5.77 -5.25
CA PHE A 34 -4.39 5.30 -3.95
C PHE A 34 -4.25 3.78 -3.91
N MET A 35 -5.30 3.09 -4.35
CA MET A 35 -5.36 1.63 -4.41
C MET A 35 -6.34 1.26 -5.51
N SER A 36 -6.00 0.31 -6.40
CA SER A 36 -6.91 -0.09 -7.47
C SER A 36 -7.89 -1.18 -7.00
N ASP A 37 -8.97 -1.39 -7.77
CA ASP A 37 -9.96 -2.43 -7.49
C ASP A 37 -9.37 -3.85 -7.59
N GLU A 38 -8.37 -4.04 -8.45
CA GLU A 38 -7.63 -5.31 -8.60
C GLU A 38 -6.80 -5.62 -7.35
N ILE A 39 -6.15 -4.60 -6.76
CA ILE A 39 -5.42 -4.74 -5.49
C ILE A 39 -6.39 -5.12 -4.38
N LEU A 40 -7.53 -4.44 -4.27
CA LEU A 40 -8.58 -4.78 -3.29
C LEU A 40 -9.07 -6.23 -3.45
N GLN A 41 -9.38 -6.64 -4.68
CA GLN A 41 -9.82 -8.01 -4.95
C GLN A 41 -8.73 -9.02 -4.57
N ARG A 42 -7.46 -8.71 -4.87
CA ARG A 42 -6.34 -9.57 -4.50
C ARG A 42 -6.16 -9.71 -2.99
N ILE A 43 -6.38 -8.63 -2.23
CA ILE A 43 -6.38 -8.66 -0.76
C ILE A 43 -7.47 -9.59 -0.25
N VAL A 44 -8.69 -9.50 -0.79
CA VAL A 44 -9.80 -10.40 -0.42
C VAL A 44 -9.44 -11.85 -0.75
N ASP A 45 -8.97 -12.13 -1.97
CA ASP A 45 -8.59 -13.48 -2.39
C ASP A 45 -7.48 -14.10 -1.52
N CYS A 46 -6.50 -13.29 -1.10
CA CYS A 46 -5.42 -13.72 -0.23
C CYS A 46 -5.87 -13.87 1.22
N THR A 47 -6.80 -13.04 1.69
CA THR A 47 -7.43 -13.16 3.01
C THR A 47 -8.18 -14.49 3.13
N HIS A 48 -8.94 -14.84 2.10
CA HIS A 48 -9.67 -16.10 2.01
C HIS A 48 -8.77 -17.34 2.07
N LYS A 49 -7.54 -17.21 1.56
CA LYS A 49 -6.53 -18.28 1.58
C LYS A 49 -5.62 -18.20 2.80
N HIS A 50 -5.89 -17.28 3.74
CA HIS A 50 -5.04 -16.98 4.90
C HIS A 50 -3.56 -16.74 4.53
N LYS A 51 -3.32 -16.09 3.39
CA LYS A 51 -1.98 -15.80 2.88
C LYS A 51 -1.37 -14.51 3.43
N ILE A 52 -2.20 -13.60 3.92
CA ILE A 52 -1.80 -12.30 4.45
C ILE A 52 -2.00 -12.33 5.97
N ALA A 53 -0.89 -12.25 6.68
CA ALA A 53 -0.77 -12.12 8.13
C ALA A 53 0.08 -10.89 8.52
N MET A 54 0.92 -10.39 7.60
CA MET A 54 1.83 -9.26 7.83
C MET A 54 1.83 -8.27 6.65
N ALA A 55 2.30 -7.05 6.90
CA ALA A 55 2.37 -5.98 5.88
C ALA A 55 3.23 -6.38 4.67
N ASP A 56 4.38 -7.03 4.91
CA ASP A 56 5.29 -7.52 3.85
C ASP A 56 4.59 -8.46 2.86
N GLN A 57 3.62 -9.24 3.35
CA GLN A 57 2.85 -10.17 2.52
C GLN A 57 1.83 -9.43 1.65
N ILE A 58 1.31 -8.28 2.10
CA ILE A 58 0.46 -7.42 1.28
C ILE A 58 1.28 -6.91 0.08
N VAL A 59 2.47 -6.34 0.32
CA VAL A 59 3.38 -5.87 -0.75
C VAL A 59 3.65 -7.01 -1.73
N LYS A 60 4.04 -8.17 -1.20
CA LYS A 60 4.43 -9.33 -2.02
C LYS A 60 3.29 -9.87 -2.89
N GLU A 61 2.07 -9.93 -2.37
CA GLU A 61 0.94 -10.55 -3.07
C GLU A 61 0.17 -9.59 -3.97
N THR A 62 0.26 -8.28 -3.75
CA THR A 62 -0.52 -7.26 -4.47
C THR A 62 0.33 -6.34 -5.33
N CYS A 63 1.64 -6.28 -5.10
CA CYS A 63 2.53 -5.26 -5.68
C CYS A 63 2.05 -3.82 -5.40
N TRP A 64 1.31 -3.60 -4.30
CA TRP A 64 0.91 -2.26 -3.88
C TRP A 64 2.16 -1.45 -3.48
N GLN A 65 2.16 -0.15 -3.80
CA GLN A 65 3.32 0.71 -3.61
C GLN A 65 3.76 0.75 -2.14
N CYS A 66 5.04 0.55 -1.89
CA CYS A 66 5.61 0.45 -0.53
C CYS A 66 5.27 1.68 0.33
N ASP A 67 5.32 2.88 -0.26
CA ASP A 67 5.04 4.14 0.45
C ASP A 67 3.65 4.17 1.09
N TYR A 68 2.64 3.60 0.42
CA TYR A 68 1.28 3.49 0.96
C TYR A 68 1.13 2.32 1.91
N VAL A 69 1.82 1.20 1.66
CA VAL A 69 1.80 0.04 2.55
C VAL A 69 2.34 0.42 3.92
N ASP A 70 3.47 1.11 4.00
CA ASP A 70 4.09 1.46 5.28
C ASP A 70 3.17 2.34 6.15
N GLN A 71 2.35 3.17 5.51
CA GLN A 71 1.38 4.05 6.18
C GLN A 71 0.07 3.35 6.54
N CYS A 72 -0.42 2.45 5.68
CA CYS A 72 -1.81 1.98 5.72
C CYS A 72 -1.96 0.48 6.00
N ALA A 73 -0.91 -0.34 5.88
CA ALA A 73 -1.02 -1.80 5.99
C ALA A 73 -1.54 -2.24 7.36
N GLY A 74 -1.17 -1.55 8.45
CA GLY A 74 -1.68 -1.85 9.79
C GLY A 74 -3.21 -1.72 9.88
N LEU A 75 -3.80 -0.71 9.23
CA LEU A 75 -5.25 -0.51 9.19
C LEU A 75 -5.94 -1.57 8.33
N VAL A 76 -5.34 -1.92 7.19
CA VAL A 76 -5.85 -3.01 6.34
C VAL A 76 -5.84 -4.34 7.09
N LEU A 77 -4.76 -4.66 7.79
CA LEU A 77 -4.66 -5.87 8.61
C LEU A 77 -5.68 -5.87 9.75
N ALA A 78 -5.94 -4.73 10.37
CA ALA A 78 -6.98 -4.60 11.39
C ALA A 78 -8.39 -4.87 10.83
N ILE A 79 -8.68 -4.44 9.59
CA ILE A 79 -9.93 -4.81 8.89
C ILE A 79 -9.96 -6.31 8.64
N ILE A 80 -8.90 -6.87 8.02
CA ILE A 80 -8.80 -8.30 7.69
C ILE A 80 -8.98 -9.19 8.93
N ASN A 81 -8.31 -8.87 10.05
CA ASN A 81 -8.34 -9.68 11.26
C ASN A 81 -9.73 -9.78 11.90
N ARG A 82 -10.60 -8.78 11.69
CA ARG A 82 -12.01 -8.84 12.13
C ARG A 82 -12.82 -9.88 11.37
N TYR A 83 -12.44 -10.23 10.15
CA TYR A 83 -13.11 -11.24 9.34
C TYR A 83 -12.46 -12.62 9.42
N ILE A 84 -11.15 -12.70 9.68
CA ILE A 84 -10.44 -13.98 9.84
C ILE A 84 -10.75 -14.63 11.19
N THR A 85 -10.84 -13.83 12.25
CA THR A 85 -11.04 -14.38 13.60
C THR A 85 -12.43 -15.01 13.67
N PRO A 86 -12.55 -16.33 13.87
CA PRO A 86 -13.87 -16.96 14.06
C PRO A 86 -14.57 -16.22 15.20
N PRO A 87 -15.87 -15.91 15.08
CA PRO A 87 -16.62 -15.38 16.20
C PRO A 87 -16.37 -16.34 17.36
N SER A 88 -15.69 -15.85 18.40
CA SER A 88 -15.31 -16.65 19.55
C SER A 88 -16.59 -17.33 20.01
N VAL A 89 -16.72 -18.64 19.73
CA VAL A 89 -17.87 -19.40 20.18
C VAL A 89 -17.87 -19.21 21.68
N PRO A 90 -18.93 -18.60 22.27
CA PRO A 90 -18.96 -18.34 23.69
C PRO A 90 -18.64 -19.65 24.37
N ALA A 91 -17.58 -19.65 25.19
CA ALA A 91 -17.11 -20.84 25.86
C ALA A 91 -18.34 -21.52 26.46
N PRO A 92 -18.59 -22.80 26.16
CA PRO A 92 -19.75 -23.49 26.70
C PRO A 92 -19.74 -23.26 28.22
N PRO A 93 -20.91 -22.96 28.83
CA PRO A 93 -20.97 -22.69 30.26
C PRO A 93 -20.21 -23.81 30.99
N PRO A 94 -19.40 -23.48 32.02
CA PRO A 94 -18.65 -24.48 32.75
C PRO A 94 -19.66 -25.48 33.29
N VAL A 95 -19.75 -26.65 32.65
CA VAL A 95 -20.53 -27.75 33.18
C VAL A 95 -19.79 -28.13 34.45
N GLU A 96 -20.41 -27.90 35.60
CA GLU A 96 -19.93 -28.42 36.87
C GLU A 96 -19.92 -29.94 36.77
N VAL A 97 -18.82 -30.52 36.28
CA VAL A 97 -18.55 -31.95 36.36
C VAL A 97 -18.05 -32.24 37.78
N SER A 98 -18.92 -32.01 38.76
CA SER A 98 -18.79 -32.56 40.09
C SER A 98 -19.51 -33.90 40.11
N GLN A 99 -18.75 -34.97 40.38
CA GLN A 99 -19.20 -36.30 40.87
C GLN A 99 -19.27 -37.53 39.94
N VAL A 100 -18.54 -37.61 38.82
CA VAL A 100 -18.30 -38.94 38.19
C VAL A 100 -16.84 -39.17 37.82
N LEU A 101 -15.95 -38.98 38.80
CA LEU A 101 -14.55 -39.41 38.69
C LEU A 101 -14.10 -40.20 39.94
N ALA A 102 -14.93 -41.16 40.36
CA ALA A 102 -14.56 -42.19 41.35
C ALA A 102 -14.57 -43.62 40.77
N ALA A 103 -14.95 -43.83 39.50
CA ALA A 103 -15.16 -45.19 38.96
C ALA A 103 -14.29 -45.58 37.74
N LEU A 104 -13.33 -44.76 37.29
CA LEU A 104 -12.50 -45.09 36.11
C LEU A 104 -11.00 -44.83 36.31
N ALA A 105 -10.52 -44.99 37.54
CA ALA A 105 -9.09 -45.18 37.81
C ALA A 105 -8.65 -46.60 37.40
N ALA A 106 -8.70 -46.92 36.10
CA ALA A 106 -8.19 -48.21 35.59
C ALA A 106 -7.80 -48.25 34.10
N ASN A 107 -7.83 -47.14 33.35
CA ASN A 107 -7.37 -47.17 31.95
C ASN A 107 -6.45 -45.99 31.63
N GLU A 108 -5.15 -46.18 31.88
CA GLU A 108 -4.09 -45.68 30.98
C GLU A 108 -4.24 -46.35 29.60
N PRO A 109 -3.53 -45.91 28.55
CA PRO A 109 -3.23 -44.55 28.09
C PRO A 109 -3.64 -44.39 26.62
N ASP A 110 -3.84 -43.18 26.09
CA ASP A 110 -3.73 -43.01 24.63
C ASP A 110 -3.12 -41.66 24.27
N THR A 111 -1.80 -41.72 24.14
CA THR A 111 -0.98 -40.65 23.59
C THR A 111 -1.35 -40.55 22.12
N ILE A 112 -2.20 -39.59 21.75
CA ILE A 112 -2.50 -39.29 20.36
C ILE A 112 -1.16 -39.07 19.66
N PRO A 113 -0.74 -39.96 18.72
CA PRO A 113 0.51 -39.76 18.02
C PRO A 113 0.33 -38.52 17.17
N ILE A 114 1.11 -37.48 17.49
CA ILE A 114 1.33 -36.36 16.58
C ILE A 114 1.95 -36.98 15.32
N VAL A 115 1.11 -37.29 14.34
CA VAL A 115 1.52 -37.70 13.01
C VAL A 115 2.15 -36.47 12.38
N ARG A 116 3.45 -36.28 12.65
CA ARG A 116 4.30 -35.42 11.85
C ARG A 116 4.17 -35.94 10.43
N ARG A 117 3.40 -35.24 9.59
CA ARG A 117 3.38 -35.50 8.15
C ARG A 117 4.84 -35.57 7.73
N GLN A 118 5.31 -36.77 7.41
CA GLN A 118 6.64 -36.97 6.87
C GLN A 118 6.68 -36.12 5.61
N GLN A 119 7.26 -34.93 5.72
CA GLN A 119 7.46 -34.07 4.58
C GLN A 119 8.33 -34.89 3.64
N GLN A 120 7.77 -35.25 2.49
CA GLN A 120 8.55 -35.95 1.50
C GLN A 120 9.77 -35.08 1.20
N PRO A 121 10.98 -35.64 1.27
CA PRO A 121 12.18 -34.86 1.10
C PRO A 121 12.14 -34.20 -0.29
N ASN A 122 12.38 -32.88 -0.30
CA ASN A 122 12.27 -32.06 -1.50
C ASN A 122 13.11 -32.68 -2.64
N LYS A 123 12.47 -32.85 -3.80
CA LYS A 123 13.10 -33.30 -5.04
C LYS A 123 13.47 -32.08 -5.88
N CYS A 124 14.71 -32.02 -6.34
CA CYS A 124 15.16 -30.97 -7.24
C CYS A 124 14.41 -31.06 -8.58
N SER A 125 13.73 -29.99 -9.00
CA SER A 125 12.96 -30.00 -10.24
C SER A 125 13.82 -30.16 -11.51
N ALA A 126 15.10 -29.79 -11.45
CA ALA A 126 16.02 -29.87 -12.60
C ALA A 126 16.67 -31.26 -12.75
N CYS A 127 17.27 -31.80 -11.69
CA CYS A 127 17.99 -33.09 -11.74
C CYS A 127 17.20 -34.27 -11.14
N LYS A 128 16.04 -34.03 -10.53
CA LYS A 128 15.20 -35.00 -9.81
C LYS A 128 15.84 -35.67 -8.58
N GLY A 129 17.04 -35.25 -8.18
CA GLY A 129 17.72 -35.71 -6.97
C GLY A 129 16.97 -35.30 -5.69
N ILE A 130 17.05 -36.12 -4.65
CA ILE A 130 16.44 -35.88 -3.34
C ILE A 130 17.45 -35.12 -2.46
N GLY A 131 16.98 -34.20 -1.61
CA GLY A 131 17.80 -33.54 -0.59
C GLY A 131 18.34 -32.16 -0.98
N HIS A 132 17.99 -31.66 -2.17
CA HIS A 132 18.29 -30.29 -2.59
C HIS A 132 17.21 -29.74 -3.53
N ASN A 133 17.13 -28.43 -3.67
CA ASN A 133 16.29 -27.74 -4.66
C ASN A 133 17.13 -27.27 -5.86
N ARG A 134 16.49 -26.76 -6.91
CA ARG A 134 17.14 -26.29 -8.15
C ARG A 134 18.20 -25.21 -7.90
N ASP A 135 18.01 -24.40 -6.86
CA ASP A 135 18.86 -23.26 -6.55
C ASP A 135 20.10 -23.62 -5.73
N ASN A 136 20.12 -24.80 -5.11
CA ASN A 136 21.25 -25.29 -4.32
C ASN A 136 22.51 -25.40 -5.21
N PRO A 137 23.66 -24.83 -4.81
CA PRO A 137 24.91 -24.92 -5.57
C PRO A 137 25.40 -26.36 -5.81
N ALA A 138 24.97 -27.32 -4.99
CA ALA A 138 25.29 -28.74 -5.19
C ALA A 138 24.46 -29.41 -6.31
N CYS A 139 23.52 -28.70 -6.96
CA CYS A 139 22.75 -29.24 -8.06
C CYS A 139 23.63 -29.41 -9.32
N PRO A 140 23.81 -30.63 -9.87
CA PRO A 140 24.68 -30.87 -11.01
C PRO A 140 24.22 -30.14 -12.29
N MET A 141 22.91 -29.85 -12.40
CA MET A 141 22.34 -29.14 -13.54
C MET A 141 22.56 -27.61 -13.49
N LYS A 142 22.99 -27.07 -12.35
CA LYS A 142 23.25 -25.63 -12.22
C LYS A 142 24.52 -25.22 -12.99
N LEU A 143 25.54 -26.09 -12.99
CA LEU A 143 26.81 -25.86 -13.69
C LEU A 143 26.68 -25.89 -15.22
N THR A 144 25.72 -26.67 -15.75
CA THR A 144 25.48 -26.76 -17.19
C THR A 144 24.81 -25.49 -17.75
N LEU A 145 23.98 -24.82 -16.94
CA LEU A 145 23.22 -23.66 -17.39
C LEU A 145 24.04 -22.37 -17.40
N GLU A 146 25.04 -22.25 -16.52
CA GLU A 146 25.96 -21.10 -16.54
C GLU A 146 26.89 -21.11 -17.76
N HIS A 147 27.32 -22.29 -18.22
CA HIS A 147 28.13 -22.40 -19.44
C HIS A 147 27.34 -22.07 -20.72
N SER A 148 26.04 -22.36 -20.79
CA SER A 148 25.21 -21.95 -21.93
C SER A 148 24.82 -20.47 -21.92
N ARG A 149 24.87 -19.78 -20.77
CA ARG A 149 24.47 -18.36 -20.68
C ARG A 149 25.53 -17.40 -21.20
N ILE A 150 26.79 -17.82 -21.24
CA ILE A 150 27.90 -16.99 -21.74
C ILE A 150 28.03 -17.05 -23.28
N GLN A 151 27.31 -17.96 -23.95
CA GLN A 151 27.44 -18.20 -25.39
C GLN A 151 26.18 -17.88 -26.21
N GLY A 152 25.29 -17.02 -25.68
CA GLY A 152 24.03 -16.65 -26.33
C GLY A 152 23.99 -15.22 -26.87
N ASN A 153 24.55 -15.04 -28.07
CA ASN A 153 24.12 -14.16 -29.16
C ASN A 153 23.85 -12.66 -28.92
N ASP A 154 24.86 -11.84 -29.21
CA ASP A 154 24.79 -10.42 -29.54
C ASP A 154 24.37 -10.14 -31.01
N GLU A 155 23.43 -10.89 -31.56
CA GLU A 155 23.07 -10.78 -32.99
C GLU A 155 21.56 -10.62 -33.23
N ASN A 156 20.91 -9.57 -32.70
CA ASN A 156 19.74 -8.97 -33.38
C ASN A 156 19.35 -7.58 -32.82
N CYS A 157 20.05 -6.53 -33.24
CA CYS A 157 19.54 -5.16 -33.18
C CYS A 157 19.68 -4.55 -34.57
N GLN A 158 18.70 -4.82 -35.45
CA GLN A 158 18.54 -4.05 -36.68
C GLN A 158 17.63 -2.84 -36.43
N PRO A 159 18.01 -1.62 -36.85
CA PRO A 159 17.13 -0.47 -36.86
C PRO A 159 16.16 -0.58 -38.05
N THR A 160 14.86 -0.68 -37.78
CA THR A 160 13.83 -0.58 -38.81
C THR A 160 13.64 0.87 -39.22
N ALA A 161 14.31 1.25 -40.31
CA ALA A 161 13.94 2.43 -41.10
C ALA A 161 12.67 2.10 -41.90
N GLY A 162 11.52 2.58 -41.42
CA GLY A 162 10.22 2.45 -42.08
C GLY A 162 9.72 3.82 -42.54
N THR A 163 10.12 4.20 -43.75
CA THR A 163 9.63 5.34 -44.51
C THR A 163 8.12 5.22 -44.77
N SER A 164 7.34 6.18 -44.25
CA SER A 164 6.02 6.51 -44.77
C SER A 164 5.91 8.02 -44.92
N ALA A 165 6.06 8.47 -46.16
CA ALA A 165 5.73 9.79 -46.62
C ALA A 165 4.22 10.02 -46.50
N LEU A 166 3.82 11.19 -45.98
CA LEU A 166 2.59 11.91 -46.35
C LEU A 166 2.65 13.35 -45.79
N SER A 167 2.78 14.28 -46.73
CA SER A 167 2.36 15.68 -46.71
C SER A 167 2.65 16.56 -45.49
N ALA A 168 3.73 17.34 -45.60
CA ALA A 168 3.96 18.54 -44.80
C ALA A 168 3.10 19.71 -45.31
N ASN A 169 2.25 20.27 -44.44
CA ASN A 169 1.88 21.68 -44.49
C ASN A 169 2.80 22.42 -43.53
N VAL A 170 3.68 23.25 -44.08
CA VAL A 170 4.64 24.08 -43.35
C VAL A 170 3.91 25.32 -42.84
N VAL A 171 3.70 25.40 -41.53
CA VAL A 171 3.49 26.67 -40.83
C VAL A 171 4.76 26.95 -40.04
N GLN A 172 5.52 27.96 -40.49
CA GLN A 172 6.70 28.47 -39.80
C GLN A 172 6.29 29.06 -38.44
N ALA A 173 6.83 28.49 -37.37
CA ALA A 173 6.86 29.14 -36.06
C ALA A 173 8.18 29.95 -35.92
N PRO A 174 8.15 31.12 -35.26
CA PRO A 174 9.29 32.00 -35.13
C PRO A 174 10.38 31.43 -34.21
N SER A 175 11.62 31.64 -34.63
CA SER A 175 12.85 31.29 -33.93
C SER A 175 12.97 31.99 -32.57
N THR A 176 13.08 31.20 -31.52
CA THR A 176 13.55 31.65 -30.20
C THR A 176 15.07 31.87 -30.22
N PRO A 177 15.57 32.97 -29.62
CA PRO A 177 16.99 33.24 -29.55
C PRO A 177 17.70 32.33 -28.54
N ARG A 178 18.87 31.87 -28.99
CA ARG A 178 19.88 31.10 -28.27
C ARG A 178 20.37 31.86 -27.03
N ALA A 179 20.06 31.35 -25.85
CA ALA A 179 20.58 31.87 -24.58
C ALA A 179 22.10 31.61 -24.49
N HIS A 180 22.86 32.68 -24.30
CA HIS A 180 24.29 32.62 -24.02
C HIS A 180 24.53 32.11 -22.59
N TYR A 181 25.42 31.14 -22.47
CA TYR A 181 25.95 30.63 -21.22
C TYR A 181 26.87 31.69 -20.60
N VAL A 182 26.49 32.22 -19.43
CA VAL A 182 27.32 33.12 -18.61
C VAL A 182 27.83 32.31 -17.42
N PRO A 183 29.15 32.19 -17.20
CA PRO A 183 29.67 31.57 -15.99
C PRO A 183 29.56 32.58 -14.85
N SER A 184 28.61 32.37 -13.94
CA SER A 184 28.38 33.28 -12.82
C SER A 184 29.21 32.86 -11.61
N THR A 185 30.25 33.65 -11.37
CA THR A 185 31.04 33.74 -10.15
C THR A 185 30.16 33.97 -8.92
N SER A 186 30.55 33.30 -7.84
CA SER A 186 30.16 33.49 -6.45
C SER A 186 29.79 34.93 -6.07
N MET A 187 28.55 35.14 -5.66
CA MET A 187 28.15 36.26 -4.81
C MET A 187 27.11 35.77 -3.79
N TRP A 188 27.52 35.74 -2.52
CA TRP A 188 26.60 35.64 -1.40
C TRP A 188 25.80 36.95 -1.33
N GLN A 189 24.51 36.90 -1.61
CA GLN A 189 23.59 37.99 -1.32
C GLN A 189 22.52 37.53 -0.34
N ALA A 190 22.32 38.39 0.65
CA ALA A 190 21.46 38.21 1.80
C ALA A 190 20.00 37.95 1.41
N ALA A 191 19.35 37.14 2.24
CA ALA A 191 17.95 36.83 2.19
C ALA A 191 17.08 38.11 2.17
N THR A 192 16.26 38.25 1.14
CA THR A 192 15.02 39.02 1.23
C THR A 192 13.92 38.09 1.75
N PRO A 193 13.16 38.44 2.81
CA PRO A 193 12.02 37.65 3.22
C PRO A 193 10.92 37.80 2.16
N SER A 194 10.74 36.77 1.34
CA SER A 194 9.54 36.59 0.54
C SER A 194 8.38 36.31 1.50
N THR A 195 7.48 37.27 1.63
CA THR A 195 6.22 37.18 2.39
C THR A 195 5.27 36.20 1.70
N SER A 196 5.53 34.90 1.78
CA SER A 196 4.55 33.87 1.46
C SER A 196 3.82 33.50 2.75
N ALA A 197 2.64 34.09 2.95
CA ALA A 197 1.71 33.63 3.97
C ALA A 197 1.22 32.22 3.57
N PHE A 198 1.73 31.20 4.26
CA PHE A 198 1.20 29.84 4.13
C PHE A 198 -0.02 29.72 5.05
N TRP A 199 -1.18 29.48 4.43
CA TRP A 199 -2.42 29.21 5.14
C TRP A 199 -2.54 27.71 5.35
N PHE A 200 -2.45 27.25 6.59
CA PHE A 200 -2.81 25.89 6.97
C PHE A 200 -4.12 25.96 7.75
N VAL A 201 -5.16 25.27 7.27
CA VAL A 201 -6.40 25.08 8.04
C VAL A 201 -6.20 23.82 8.86
N LEU A 202 -6.02 23.99 10.17
CA LEU A 202 -6.05 22.88 11.13
C LEU A 202 -7.52 22.56 11.42
N ASP A 203 -8.04 21.51 10.80
CA ASP A 203 -9.33 20.94 11.13
C ASP A 203 -9.19 20.08 12.40
N MET A 204 -9.45 20.69 13.56
CA MET A 204 -9.53 19.99 14.83
C MET A 204 -10.99 19.59 15.06
N GLY A 205 -11.33 18.37 14.66
CA GLY A 205 -12.66 17.81 14.83
C GLY A 205 -13.10 17.74 16.29
N THR A 206 -13.83 18.75 16.75
CA THR A 206 -14.90 18.66 17.77
C THR A 206 -15.93 19.77 17.51
N PRO A 207 -17.24 19.48 17.55
CA PRO A 207 -18.26 20.43 17.12
C PRO A 207 -18.77 21.26 18.29
N THR A 208 -18.05 22.31 18.75
CA THR A 208 -18.70 23.40 19.52
C THR A 208 -17.91 24.69 19.73
N ALA A 209 -16.74 24.90 19.12
CA ALA A 209 -16.03 26.18 19.27
C ALA A 209 -15.68 26.76 17.90
N LEU A 210 -15.96 28.06 17.75
CA LEU A 210 -15.70 28.87 16.57
C LEU A 210 -14.27 28.63 16.03
N PRO A 211 -14.07 28.62 14.69
CA PRO A 211 -12.76 28.40 14.10
C PRO A 211 -11.79 29.49 14.56
N THR A 212 -10.82 29.12 15.37
CA THR A 212 -9.73 30.01 15.77
C THR A 212 -8.66 29.94 14.68
N LEU A 213 -8.52 31.01 13.90
CA LEU A 213 -7.47 31.14 12.91
C LEU A 213 -6.13 31.34 13.62
N ALA A 214 -5.24 30.35 13.52
CA ALA A 214 -3.84 30.50 13.90
C ALA A 214 -3.01 30.81 12.65
N TYR A 215 -2.17 31.85 12.73
CA TYR A 215 -1.15 32.12 11.72
C TYR A 215 0.20 32.27 12.42
N THR A 216 1.27 31.93 11.70
CA THR A 216 2.64 32.13 12.15
C THR A 216 3.22 33.35 11.44
N PHE A 217 3.69 34.31 12.22
CA PHE A 217 4.39 35.50 11.72
C PHE A 217 5.71 35.61 12.49
N ASN A 218 6.83 35.58 11.78
CA ASN A 218 8.19 35.57 12.34
C ASN A 218 8.47 34.43 13.35
N GLY A 219 7.96 33.23 13.08
CA GLY A 219 8.26 32.04 13.90
C GLY A 219 7.56 31.99 15.27
N ALA A 220 6.69 32.96 15.59
CA ALA A 220 5.85 32.93 16.78
C ALA A 220 4.39 32.61 16.39
N LEU A 221 3.77 31.69 17.13
CA LEU A 221 2.33 31.45 17.07
C LEU A 221 1.61 32.63 17.73
N GLN A 222 0.79 33.36 16.96
CA GLN A 222 -0.07 34.39 17.49
C GLN A 222 -1.54 34.03 17.26
N PHE A 223 -2.35 34.21 18.30
CA PHE A 223 -3.80 34.08 18.24
C PHE A 223 -4.40 35.46 18.09
N ASN A 224 -5.24 35.68 17.07
CA ASN A 224 -5.93 36.95 16.89
C ASN A 224 -7.36 36.84 17.43
N PRO A 225 -7.67 37.41 18.61
CA PRO A 225 -8.99 37.30 19.22
C PRO A 225 -10.07 38.20 18.58
N ASN A 226 -9.74 39.02 17.58
CA ASN A 226 -10.64 40.07 17.07
C ASN A 226 -11.20 39.82 15.66
N VAL A 227 -11.18 38.59 15.16
CA VAL A 227 -11.85 38.28 13.87
C VAL A 227 -13.32 37.97 14.12
N TYR A 228 -14.15 39.01 14.17
CA TYR A 228 -15.60 38.86 14.12
C TYR A 228 -16.01 38.48 12.69
N LEU A 229 -16.24 37.19 12.45
CA LEU A 229 -16.88 36.70 11.23
C LEU A 229 -18.34 37.18 11.23
N HIS A 230 -18.67 38.11 10.32
CA HIS A 230 -20.06 38.47 10.07
C HIS A 230 -20.84 37.22 9.64
N PRO A 231 -22.01 36.95 10.22
CA PRO A 231 -22.83 35.81 9.82
C PRO A 231 -23.24 35.95 8.33
N PRO A 232 -23.29 34.85 7.57
CA PRO A 232 -23.71 34.89 6.18
C PRO A 232 -25.17 35.36 6.06
N ALA A 233 -25.44 36.18 5.04
CA ALA A 233 -26.78 36.66 4.75
C ALA A 233 -27.73 35.49 4.44
N PRO A 234 -28.99 35.53 4.91
CA PRO A 234 -29.96 34.46 4.66
C PRO A 234 -30.24 34.34 3.15
N PRO A 235 -30.47 33.11 2.64
CA PRO A 235 -30.80 32.91 1.24
C PRO A 235 -32.15 33.55 0.90
N PRO A 236 -32.32 34.07 -0.34
CA PRO A 236 -33.60 34.60 -0.78
C PRO A 236 -34.64 33.49 -0.83
N TYR A 237 -35.77 33.71 -0.18
CA TYR A 237 -36.94 32.84 -0.22
C TYR A 237 -37.45 32.69 -1.65
N TRP A 238 -37.53 31.45 -2.13
CA TRP A 238 -38.30 31.03 -3.32
C TRP A 238 -39.15 29.83 -2.95
#